data_AF-A0AAJ5W756-F1
#
_entry.id   AF-A0AAJ5W756-F1
#
_cell.length_a   1.000
_cell.length_b   1.000
_cell.length_c   1.000
_cell.angle_alpha   90.00
_cell.angle_beta   90.00
_cell.angle_gamma   90.00
#
_symmetry.space_group_name_H-M   'P 1'
#
loop_
_entity.id
_entity.type
_entity.pdbx_description
1 polymer ?
#
loop_
_entity_poly.entity_id
_entity_poly.type
_entity_poly.pdbx_seq_one_letter_code
_entity_poly.pdbx_strand_id
1 'polypeptide(L)' 'MEEGRAYIETGILEQYVTGQLTAKEQHEVEVMAAKYLEVKQEITAIEMILEKYAISEARKPRAALRTELFHKTWLSQMK' A
#
# COMPACT_ATOMS: atom_id res chain seq x y z
N MET A 1 7.44 -11.26 -21.42
CA MET A 1 8.27 -10.18 -20.84
C MET A 1 7.82 -8.81 -21.32
N GLU A 2 7.33 -8.65 -22.55
CA GLU A 2 6.73 -7.36 -22.99
C GLU A 2 5.44 -6.97 -22.25
N GLU A 3 4.56 -7.94 -21.92
CA GLU A 3 3.25 -7.64 -21.31
C GLU A 3 3.33 -7.03 -19.90
N GLY A 4 4.23 -7.50 -19.03
CA GLY A 4 4.34 -6.98 -17.67
C GLY A 4 4.89 -5.55 -17.66
N ARG A 5 5.88 -5.28 -18.50
CA ARG A 5 6.38 -3.93 -18.75
C ARG A 5 5.33 -2.99 -19.35
N ALA A 6 4.60 -3.42 -20.38
CA ALA A 6 3.53 -2.61 -20.95
C ALA A 6 2.43 -2.31 -19.92
N TYR A 7 2.17 -3.26 -19.00
CA TYR A 7 1.23 -3.06 -17.89
C TYR A 7 1.75 -2.03 -16.88
N ILE A 8 3.03 -2.09 -16.51
CA ILE A 8 3.68 -1.08 -15.66
C ILE A 8 3.54 0.31 -16.27
N GLU A 9 3.78 0.44 -17.58
CA GLU A 9 3.74 1.71 -18.30
C GLU A 9 2.33 2.34 -18.40
N THR A 10 1.27 1.63 -17.99
CA THR A 10 -0.10 2.18 -17.95
C THR A 10 -0.34 3.19 -16.81
N GLY A 11 0.47 3.14 -15.75
CA GLY A 11 0.27 3.95 -14.54
C GLY A 11 -0.80 3.42 -13.58
N ILE A 12 -1.30 2.20 -13.78
CA ILE A 12 -2.35 1.61 -12.92
C ILE A 12 -1.80 1.20 -11.54
N LEU A 13 -0.50 0.92 -11.43
CA LEU A 13 0.11 0.45 -10.18
C LEU A 13 0.18 1.55 -9.12
N GLU A 14 0.34 2.81 -9.54
CA GLU A 14 0.28 3.98 -8.66
C GLU A 14 -1.13 4.18 -8.09
N GLN A 15 -2.16 3.96 -8.91
CA GLN A 15 -3.55 3.99 -8.48
C GLN A 15 -3.88 2.83 -7.55
N TYR A 16 -3.29 1.64 -7.80
CA TYR A 16 -3.41 0.48 -6.93
C TYR A 16 -2.84 0.76 -5.54
N VAL A 17 -1.58 1.19 -5.46
CA VAL A 17 -0.91 1.45 -4.17
C VAL A 17 -1.59 2.58 -3.38
N THR A 18 -2.15 3.58 -4.06
CA THR A 18 -2.90 4.67 -3.43
C THR A 18 -4.36 4.33 -3.11
N GLY A 19 -4.82 3.11 -3.41
CA GLY A 19 -6.16 2.63 -3.05
C GLY A 19 -7.30 3.25 -3.87
N GLN A 20 -7.03 3.70 -5.10
CA GLN A 20 -8.00 4.40 -5.96
C GLN A 20 -8.76 3.46 -6.90
N LEU A 21 -8.32 2.20 -7.01
CA LEU A 21 -8.89 1.22 -7.93
C LEU A 21 -10.17 0.58 -7.39
N THR A 22 -11.05 0.18 -8.31
CA THR A 22 -12.20 -0.69 -8.00
C THR A 22 -11.73 -2.09 -7.61
N ALA A 23 -12.60 -2.86 -6.93
CA ALA A 23 -12.28 -4.24 -6.54
C ALA A 23 -11.90 -5.14 -7.74
N LYS A 24 -12.49 -4.89 -8.93
CA LYS A 24 -12.16 -5.63 -10.15
C LYS A 24 -10.74 -5.32 -10.62
N GLU A 25 -10.37 -4.04 -10.66
CA GLU A 25 -9.04 -3.59 -11.09
C GLU A 25 -7.96 -4.01 -10.08
N GLN A 26 -8.27 -3.97 -8.78
CA GLN A 26 -7.37 -4.51 -7.74
C GLN A 26 -7.06 -5.99 -7.99
N HIS A 27 -8.08 -6.79 -8.25
CA HIS A 27 -7.89 -8.21 -8.56
C HIS A 27 -7.06 -8.43 -9.83
N GLU A 28 -7.25 -7.60 -10.85
CA GLU A 28 -6.44 -7.65 -12.06
C GLU A 28 -4.96 -7.36 -11.76
N VAL A 29 -4.66 -6.33 -10.97
CA VAL A 29 -3.30 -6.01 -10.54
C VAL A 29 -2.67 -7.17 -9.75
N GLU A 30 -3.43 -7.80 -8.84
CA GLU A 30 -2.97 -8.97 -8.08
C GLU A 30 -2.63 -10.16 -8.99
N VAL A 31 -3.47 -10.43 -9.99
CA VAL A 31 -3.22 -11.47 -11.00
C VAL A 31 -1.96 -11.15 -11.80
N MET A 32 -1.79 -9.91 -12.23
CA MET A 32 -0.60 -9.47 -12.97
C MET A 32 0.67 -9.54 -12.13
N ALA A 33 0.61 -9.17 -10.85
CA ALA A 33 1.72 -9.28 -9.90
C ALA A 33 2.09 -10.73 -9.57
N ALA A 34 1.11 -11.65 -9.58
CA ALA A 34 1.36 -13.08 -9.44
C ALA A 34 1.98 -13.70 -10.69
N LYS A 35 1.61 -13.19 -11.88
CA LYS A 35 2.11 -13.66 -13.18
C LYS A 35 3.50 -13.12 -13.52
N TYR A 36 3.78 -11.86 -13.17
CA TYR A 36 4.98 -11.13 -13.57
C TYR A 36 5.72 -10.55 -12.36
N LEU A 37 6.92 -11.05 -12.09
CA LEU A 37 7.73 -10.61 -10.95
C LEU A 37 8.07 -9.12 -11.01
N GLU A 38 8.30 -8.57 -12.21
CA GLU A 38 8.57 -7.14 -12.44
C GLU A 38 7.41 -6.25 -12.00
N VAL A 39 6.16 -6.69 -12.19
CA VAL A 39 4.96 -5.95 -11.72
C VAL A 39 4.95 -5.88 -10.20
N LYS A 40 5.26 -7.00 -9.53
CA LYS A 40 5.38 -7.03 -8.07
C LYS A 40 6.51 -6.14 -7.56
N GLN A 41 7.66 -6.15 -8.25
CA GLN A 41 8.80 -5.29 -7.92
C GLN A 41 8.45 -3.80 -8.04
N GLU A 42 7.71 -3.43 -9.08
CA GLU A 42 7.26 -2.06 -9.28
C GLU A 42 6.29 -1.61 -8.18
N ILE A 43 5.30 -2.44 -7.81
CA ILE A 43 4.40 -2.16 -6.67
C ILE A 43 5.22 -1.86 -5.41
N THR A 44 6.19 -2.72 -5.07
CA THR A 44 7.05 -2.52 -3.90
C THR A 44 7.90 -1.25 -4.01
N ALA A 45 8.40 -0.90 -5.20
CA ALA A 45 9.16 0.31 -5.41
C ALA A 45 8.31 1.58 -5.15
N ILE A 46 7.07 1.60 -5.63
CA ILE A 46 6.11 2.68 -5.40
C ILE A 46 5.78 2.81 -3.90
N GLU A 47 5.50 1.69 -3.22
CA GLU A 47 5.24 1.65 -1.77
C GLU A 47 6.40 2.24 -0.97
N MET A 48 7.65 1.84 -1.28
CA MET A 48 8.84 2.35 -0.60
C MET A 48 9.04 3.85 -0.80
N ILE A 49 8.71 4.39 -1.98
CA ILE A 49 8.80 5.82 -2.26
C ILE A 49 7.77 6.57 -1.41
N LEU A 50 6.54 6.08 -1.35
CA LEU A 50 5.47 6.68 -0.54
C LEU A 50 5.78 6.58 0.96
N GLU A 51 6.36 5.48 1.43
CA GLU A 51 6.82 5.34 2.82
C GLU A 51 7.88 6.39 3.17
N LYS A 52 8.91 6.54 2.32
CA LYS A 52 9.96 7.56 2.51
C LYS A 52 9.38 8.96 2.59
N TYR A 53 8.44 9.28 1.69
CA TYR A 53 7.74 10.56 1.69
C TYR A 53 6.90 10.77 2.97
N ALA A 54 6.17 9.75 3.41
CA ALA A 54 5.38 9.81 4.62
C ALA A 54 6.24 10.03 5.87
N ILE A 55 7.42 9.42 5.92
CA ILE A 55 8.40 9.61 7.00
C ILE A 55 8.98 11.02 6.96
N SER A 56 9.34 11.56 5.78
CA SER A 56 9.89 12.92 5.69
C SER A 56 8.87 13.99 6.08
N GLU A 57 7.60 13.77 5.78
CA GLU A 57 6.48 14.68 6.10
C GLU A 57 5.75 14.30 7.39
N ALA A 58 6.37 13.51 8.27
CA ALA A 58 5.74 12.98 9.47
C ALA A 58 5.27 14.11 10.42
N ARG A 59 3.97 14.12 10.73
CA ARG A 59 3.36 15.08 11.67
C ARG A 59 3.17 14.45 13.04
N LYS A 60 3.58 15.16 14.09
CA LYS A 60 3.45 14.69 15.47
C LYS A 60 1.96 14.52 15.84
N PRO A 61 1.51 13.32 16.23
CA PRO A 61 0.15 13.11 16.70
C PRO A 61 -0.06 13.73 18.09
N ARG A 62 -1.32 13.88 18.50
CA ARG A 62 -1.66 14.34 19.86
C ARG A 62 -1.09 13.39 20.91
N ALA A 63 -0.58 13.96 22.01
CA ALA A 63 0.13 13.20 23.05
C ALA A 63 -0.69 12.03 23.62
N ALA A 64 -2.00 12.23 23.80
CA ALA A 64 -2.90 11.22 24.36
C ALA A 64 -3.25 10.06 23.41
N LEU A 65 -2.93 10.16 22.11
CA LEU A 65 -3.31 9.14 21.11
C LEU A 65 -2.72 7.78 21.45
N ARG A 66 -1.48 7.76 21.93
CA ARG A 66 -0.78 6.53 22.34
C ARG A 66 -1.59 5.78 23.41
N THR A 67 -1.89 6.46 24.50
CA THR A 67 -2.60 5.87 25.65
C THR A 67 -3.99 5.36 25.26
N GLU A 68 -4.73 6.12 24.46
CA GLU A 68 -6.08 5.71 24.01
C GLU A 68 -6.06 4.49 23.09
N LEU A 69 -5.11 4.41 22.16
CA LEU A 69 -4.97 3.27 21.27
C LEU A 69 -4.67 1.99 22.06
N PHE A 70 -3.67 2.03 22.95
CA PHE A 70 -3.29 0.86 23.75
C PHE A 70 -4.40 0.42 24.70
N HIS A 71 -5.16 1.36 25.27
CA HIS A 71 -6.31 1.04 26.11
C HIS A 71 -7.42 0.30 25.35
N LYS A 72 -7.74 0.74 24.11
CA LYS A 72 -8.74 0.09 23.26
C LYS A 72 -8.34 -1.32 22.83
N THR A 73 -7.07 -1.54 22.48
CA THR A 73 -6.62 -2.85 21.98
C THR A 73 -6.41 -3.88 23.10
N TRP A 74 -5.95 -3.46 24.28
CA TRP A 74 -5.75 -4.36 25.42
C TRP A 74 -7.06 -4.76 26.12
N LEU A 75 -8.05 -3.87 26.23
CA LEU A 75 -9.36 -4.21 26.80
C LEU A 75 -10.13 -5.26 25.99
N SER A 76 -9.86 -5.39 24.69
CA SER A 76 -10.46 -6.41 23.84
C SER A 76 -9.93 -7.83 24.11
N GLN A 77 -8.78 -7.96 24.78
CA GLN A 77 -8.13 -9.25 25.08
C GLN A 77 -8.45 -9.75 26.51
N MET A 78 -9.12 -8.93 27.33
CA MET A 78 -9.46 -9.24 28.73
C MET A 78 -10.94 -9.57 28.97
N LYS A 79 -11.72 -9.80 27.91
CA LYS A 79 -13.08 -10.34 27.96
C LYS A 79 -13.11 -11.73 27.35
#